data_AF-H2ZDG0-F1
#
_entry.id   AF-H2ZDG0-F1
#
_cell.length_a   1.000
_cell.length_b   1.000
_cell.length_c   1.000
_cell.angle_alpha   90.00
_cell.angle_beta   90.00
_cell.angle_gamma   90.00
#
_symmetry.space_group_name_H-M   'P 1'
#
loop_
_entity.id
_entity.type
_entity.pdbx_description
1 polymer ?
#
loop_
_entity_poly.entity_id
_entity_poly.type
_entity_poly.pdbx_seq_one_letter_code
_entity_poly.pdbx_strand_id
1 'polypeptide(L)'
;MMGGSAISSSQDALTVASFAVLFKIISMLFIKYLPVSKHATAVGKQFRWYNISVSLLHSLISSIGALYCFYLDPDLTTDIINRYTPEAHLIACFSTGYFIHDFFEAIQRKKISVTWEIIIHHTVVVICFGISVFTHKYVGYVIVALLCEINSVFLHIRQILNLCGTCQTTGVYRFNGILNITSYVLFRI
;
A
#
# COMPACT_ATOMS: atom_id res chain seq x y z
N MET A 1 8.83 -26.33 -23.28
CA MET A 1 7.86 -25.63 -22.38
C MET A 1 8.51 -24.64 -21.40
N MET A 2 9.84 -24.56 -21.25
CA MET A 2 10.48 -23.60 -20.33
C MET A 2 10.52 -22.13 -20.83
N GLY A 3 10.25 -21.88 -22.11
CA GLY A 3 10.27 -20.52 -22.69
C GLY A 3 9.08 -19.64 -22.28
N GLY A 4 7.89 -20.22 -22.10
CA GLY A 4 6.68 -19.45 -21.77
C GLY A 4 6.67 -18.91 -20.33
N SER A 5 7.18 -19.69 -19.37
CA SER A 5 7.27 -19.28 -17.96
C SER A 5 8.31 -18.19 -17.75
N ALA A 6 9.47 -18.28 -18.41
CA ALA A 6 10.52 -17.26 -18.31
C ALA A 6 10.10 -15.90 -18.89
N ILE A 7 9.34 -15.91 -19.99
CA ILE A 7 8.79 -14.70 -20.59
C ILE A 7 7.75 -14.06 -19.66
N SER A 8 6.84 -14.85 -19.08
CA SER A 8 5.85 -14.34 -18.11
C SER A 8 6.52 -13.70 -16.89
N SER A 9 7.47 -14.39 -16.25
CA SER A 9 8.18 -13.85 -15.09
C SER A 9 8.98 -12.58 -15.40
N SER A 10 9.53 -12.46 -16.62
CA SER A 10 10.23 -11.24 -17.05
C SER A 10 9.27 -10.05 -17.22
N GLN A 11 8.05 -10.32 -17.72
CA GLN A 11 7.01 -9.30 -17.85
C GLN A 11 6.47 -8.87 -16.48
N ASP A 12 6.30 -9.81 -15.54
CA ASP A 12 5.89 -9.50 -14.17
C ASP A 12 6.94 -8.64 -13.46
N ALA A 13 8.22 -8.99 -13.60
CA ALA A 13 9.32 -8.20 -13.03
C ALA A 13 9.33 -6.78 -13.59
N LEU A 14 9.14 -6.63 -14.91
CA LEU A 14 9.04 -5.33 -15.56
C LEU A 14 7.81 -4.54 -15.06
N THR A 15 6.68 -5.21 -14.88
CA THR A 15 5.44 -4.60 -14.38
C THR A 15 5.60 -4.09 -12.95
N VAL A 16 6.13 -4.91 -12.04
CA VAL A 16 6.44 -4.53 -10.66
C VAL A 16 7.45 -3.38 -10.62
N ALA A 17 8.53 -3.47 -11.41
CA ALA A 17 9.53 -2.41 -11.50
C ALA A 17 8.93 -1.09 -12.02
N SER A 18 8.05 -1.17 -13.02
CA SER A 18 7.33 -0.01 -13.56
C SER A 18 6.47 0.66 -12.49
N PHE A 19 5.77 -0.12 -11.66
CA PHE A 19 5.02 0.43 -10.54
C PHE A 19 5.93 1.03 -9.45
N ALA A 20 7.05 0.39 -9.11
CA ALA A 20 8.01 0.97 -8.16
C ALA A 20 8.56 2.32 -8.66
N VAL A 21 8.86 2.43 -9.95
CA VAL A 21 9.27 3.69 -10.60
C VAL A 21 8.13 4.69 -10.61
N LEU A 22 6.89 4.27 -10.89
CA LEU A 22 5.71 5.13 -10.83
C LEU A 22 5.56 5.75 -9.44
N PHE A 23 5.63 4.96 -8.37
CA PHE A 23 5.57 5.47 -7.00
C PHE A 23 6.72 6.42 -6.68
N LYS A 24 7.93 6.16 -7.22
CA LYS A 24 9.04 7.08 -7.09
C LYS A 24 8.75 8.43 -7.75
N ILE A 25 8.19 8.42 -8.96
CA ILE A 25 7.79 9.63 -9.68
C ILE A 25 6.69 10.37 -8.90
N ILE A 26 5.68 9.66 -8.40
CA ILE A 26 4.62 10.25 -7.57
C ILE A 26 5.20 10.90 -6.32
N SER A 27 6.14 10.24 -5.62
CA SER A 27 6.84 10.80 -4.45
C SER A 27 7.56 12.10 -4.81
N MET A 28 8.27 12.14 -5.94
CA MET A 28 8.92 13.37 -6.43
C MET A 28 7.92 14.48 -6.80
N LEU A 29 6.82 14.12 -7.44
CA LEU A 29 5.75 15.06 -7.79
C LEU A 29 5.09 15.63 -6.54
N PHE A 30 4.84 14.80 -5.52
CA PHE A 30 4.28 15.26 -4.25
C PHE A 30 5.24 16.22 -3.56
N ILE A 31 6.54 15.89 -3.48
CA ILE A 31 7.55 16.80 -2.92
C ILE A 31 7.55 18.15 -3.65
N LYS A 32 7.37 18.15 -4.98
CA LYS A 32 7.42 19.36 -5.81
C LYS A 32 6.13 20.20 -5.76
N TYR A 33 4.97 19.55 -5.75
CA TYR A 33 3.69 20.21 -6.03
C TYR A 33 2.66 20.11 -4.90
N LEU A 34 2.77 19.13 -3.99
CA LEU A 34 1.79 18.98 -2.91
C LEU A 34 2.09 20.00 -1.81
N PRO A 35 1.18 20.95 -1.52
CA PRO A 35 1.38 21.89 -0.44
C PRO A 35 1.43 21.17 0.91
N VAL A 36 2.39 21.56 1.74
CA VAL A 36 2.55 21.02 3.10
C VAL A 36 1.81 21.91 4.08
N SER A 37 1.19 21.31 5.10
CA SER A 37 0.55 22.09 6.16
C SER A 37 1.57 22.99 6.87
N LYS A 38 1.12 24.17 7.32
CA LYS A 38 1.94 25.10 8.11
C LYS A 38 2.48 24.43 9.37
N HIS A 39 1.65 23.63 10.04
CA HIS A 39 2.04 22.91 11.25
C HIS A 39 3.13 21.86 10.97
N ALA A 40 2.99 21.04 9.92
CA ALA A 40 3.99 20.03 9.55
C ALA A 40 5.35 20.65 9.20
N THR A 41 5.33 21.82 8.56
CA THR A 41 6.54 22.63 8.31
C THR A 41 7.14 23.13 9.61
N ALA A 42 6.34 23.71 10.50
CA ALA A 42 6.80 24.26 11.78
C ALA A 42 7.46 23.20 12.68
N VAL A 43 6.98 21.94 12.65
CA VAL A 43 7.55 20.83 13.43
C VAL A 43 8.62 20.03 12.67
N GLY A 44 9.03 20.47 11.47
CA GLY A 44 10.08 19.81 10.68
C GLY A 44 9.72 18.42 10.15
N LYS A 45 8.43 18.09 10.01
CA LYS A 45 7.94 16.75 9.57
C LYS A 45 7.47 16.71 8.12
N GLN A 46 7.99 17.59 7.27
CA GLN A 46 7.62 17.69 5.84
C GLN A 46 7.83 16.38 5.09
N PHE A 47 8.96 15.70 5.33
CA PHE A 47 9.21 14.41 4.67
C PHE A 47 8.16 13.36 5.03
N ARG A 48 7.77 13.30 6.31
CA ARG A 48 6.72 12.39 6.78
C ARG A 48 5.36 12.71 6.15
N TRP A 49 5.06 13.98 5.89
CA TRP A 49 3.85 14.39 5.18
C TRP A 49 3.77 13.78 3.78
N TYR A 50 4.85 13.87 3.00
CA TYR A 50 4.90 13.30 1.65
C TYR A 50 4.83 11.78 1.67
N ASN A 51 5.61 11.10 2.53
CA ASN A 51 5.57 9.64 2.64
C ASN A 51 4.16 9.15 2.96
N ILE A 52 3.46 9.76 3.93
CA ILE A 52 2.08 9.37 4.27
C ILE A 52 1.12 9.66 3.13
N SER A 53 1.33 10.74 2.37
CA SER A 53 0.48 11.06 1.22
C SER A 53 0.61 10.02 0.11
N VAL A 54 1.83 9.52 -0.15
CA VAL A 54 2.07 8.43 -1.10
C VAL A 54 1.43 7.13 -0.60
N SER A 55 1.58 6.81 0.69
CA SER A 55 0.95 5.63 1.31
C SER A 55 -0.58 5.70 1.29
N LEU A 56 -1.16 6.89 1.50
CA LEU A 56 -2.60 7.11 1.37
C LEU A 56 -3.08 6.85 -0.06
N LEU A 57 -2.33 7.30 -1.07
CA LEU A 57 -2.67 7.04 -2.47
C LEU A 57 -2.65 5.55 -2.79
N HIS A 58 -1.61 4.82 -2.36
CA HIS A 58 -1.54 3.37 -2.54
C HIS A 58 -2.72 2.68 -1.86
N SER A 59 -2.92 2.92 -0.56
CA SER A 59 -3.98 2.26 0.21
C SER A 59 -5.38 2.53 -0.35
N LEU A 60 -5.65 3.73 -0.88
CA LEU A 60 -6.91 4.03 -1.57
C LEU A 60 -7.09 3.17 -2.84
N ILE A 61 -6.08 3.15 -3.71
CA ILE A 61 -6.16 2.44 -4.99
C ILE A 61 -6.20 0.93 -4.76
N SER A 62 -5.37 0.40 -3.87
CA SER A 62 -5.31 -1.04 -3.57
C SER A 62 -6.58 -1.53 -2.87
N SER A 63 -7.17 -0.74 -1.97
CA SER A 63 -8.44 -1.07 -1.32
C SER A 63 -9.59 -1.16 -2.32
N ILE A 64 -9.72 -0.13 -3.18
CA ILE A 64 -10.75 -0.12 -4.23
C ILE A 64 -10.52 -1.27 -5.21
N GLY A 65 -9.27 -1.49 -5.62
CA GLY A 65 -8.87 -2.59 -6.49
C GLY A 65 -9.20 -3.96 -5.90
N ALA A 66 -8.95 -4.18 -4.61
CA ALA A 66 -9.26 -5.43 -3.93
C ALA A 66 -10.77 -5.71 -3.90
N LEU A 67 -11.58 -4.71 -3.53
CA LEU A 67 -13.04 -4.82 -3.56
C LEU A 67 -13.56 -5.07 -5.00
N TYR A 68 -12.97 -4.41 -5.99
CA TYR A 68 -13.30 -4.62 -7.40
C TYR A 68 -12.98 -6.04 -7.87
N CYS A 69 -11.84 -6.60 -7.46
CA CYS A 69 -11.48 -7.99 -7.80
C CYS A 69 -12.48 -9.00 -7.22
N PHE A 70 -12.91 -8.82 -5.96
CA PHE A 70 -13.95 -9.68 -5.37
C PHE A 70 -15.32 -9.52 -6.02
N TYR A 71 -15.64 -8.31 -6.48
CA TYR A 71 -16.88 -8.06 -7.20
C TYR A 71 -16.90 -8.80 -8.55
N LEU A 72 -15.78 -8.80 -9.27
CA LEU A 72 -15.68 -9.48 -10.57
C LEU A 72 -15.61 -11.01 -10.45
N ASP A 73 -14.85 -11.51 -9.48
CA ASP A 73 -14.66 -12.94 -9.29
C ASP A 73 -14.75 -13.32 -7.81
N PRO A 74 -15.96 -13.54 -7.28
CA PRO A 74 -16.17 -13.93 -5.89
C PRO A 74 -15.44 -15.23 -5.50
N ASP A 75 -15.15 -16.10 -6.48
CA ASP A 75 -14.42 -17.36 -6.29
C ASP A 75 -12.93 -17.15 -5.96
N LEU A 76 -12.41 -15.92 -6.01
CA LEU A 76 -11.10 -15.56 -5.44
C LEU A 76 -10.99 -15.94 -3.95
N THR A 77 -12.12 -16.01 -3.24
CA THR A 77 -12.19 -16.45 -1.83
C THR A 77 -12.35 -17.95 -1.66
N THR A 78 -12.79 -18.69 -2.68
CA THR A 78 -13.05 -20.13 -2.60
C THR A 78 -11.82 -20.94 -2.97
N ASP A 79 -11.04 -20.48 -3.97
CA ASP A 79 -9.73 -21.05 -4.33
C ASP A 79 -8.63 -19.98 -4.26
N ILE A 80 -8.33 -19.53 -3.04
CA ILE A 80 -7.35 -18.49 -2.73
C ILE A 80 -5.93 -18.86 -3.23
N ILE A 81 -5.65 -20.16 -3.42
CA ILE A 81 -4.33 -20.69 -3.77
C ILE A 81 -4.11 -20.71 -5.28
N ASN A 82 -5.05 -21.23 -6.07
CA ASN A 82 -4.85 -21.45 -7.50
C ASN A 82 -5.67 -20.52 -8.39
N ARG A 83 -6.71 -19.85 -7.87
CA ARG A 83 -7.48 -18.91 -8.67
C ARG A 83 -6.61 -17.70 -9.03
N TYR A 84 -6.56 -17.44 -10.32
CA TYR A 84 -5.82 -16.36 -10.93
C TYR A 84 -6.75 -15.55 -11.81
N THR A 85 -6.73 -14.22 -11.65
CA THR A 85 -7.32 -13.28 -12.60
C THR A 85 -6.30 -12.19 -12.95
N PRO A 86 -6.27 -11.72 -14.20
CA PRO A 86 -5.36 -10.65 -14.62
C PRO A 86 -5.53 -9.38 -13.77
N GLU A 87 -6.74 -9.04 -13.37
CA GLU A 87 -7.06 -7.86 -12.57
C GLU A 87 -6.46 -7.98 -11.17
N ALA A 88 -6.65 -9.12 -10.51
CA ALA A 88 -6.10 -9.37 -9.19
C ALA A 88 -4.56 -9.41 -9.22
N HIS A 89 -4.00 -10.02 -10.26
CA HIS A 89 -2.55 -10.03 -10.49
C HIS A 89 -1.99 -8.62 -10.71
N LEU A 90 -2.68 -7.76 -11.46
CA LEU A 90 -2.26 -6.39 -11.67
C LEU A 90 -2.28 -5.58 -10.35
N ILE A 91 -3.30 -5.76 -9.52
CA ILE A 91 -3.38 -5.14 -8.18
C ILE A 91 -2.27 -5.67 -7.25
N ALA A 92 -1.93 -6.95 -7.36
CA ALA A 92 -0.79 -7.55 -6.64
C ALA A 92 0.54 -6.95 -7.11
N CYS A 93 0.76 -6.82 -8.43
CA CYS A 93 1.94 -6.17 -9.00
C CYS A 93 2.06 -4.70 -8.59
N PHE A 94 0.95 -3.95 -8.64
CA PHE A 94 0.86 -2.55 -8.20
C PHE A 94 1.29 -2.40 -6.74
N SER A 95 0.73 -3.25 -5.86
CA SER A 95 1.04 -3.20 -4.43
C SER A 95 2.46 -3.67 -4.12
N THR A 96 2.96 -4.70 -4.82
CA THR A 96 4.35 -5.15 -4.69
C THR A 96 5.33 -4.04 -5.06
N GLY A 97 5.09 -3.33 -6.17
CA GLY A 97 5.90 -2.19 -6.59
C GLY A 97 5.90 -1.05 -5.57
N TYR A 98 4.74 -0.75 -4.97
CA TYR A 98 4.64 0.20 -3.86
C TYR A 98 5.45 -0.23 -2.63
N PHE A 99 5.28 -1.48 -2.17
CA PHE A 99 5.97 -1.95 -0.96
C PHE A 99 7.49 -1.96 -1.14
N ILE A 100 7.99 -2.27 -2.34
CA ILE A 100 9.40 -2.12 -2.70
C ILE A 100 9.84 -0.66 -2.58
N HIS A 101 9.08 0.27 -3.18
CA HIS A 101 9.37 1.71 -3.08
C HIS A 101 9.42 2.20 -1.63
N ASP A 102 8.40 1.91 -0.83
CA ASP A 102 8.30 2.37 0.57
C ASP A 102 9.36 1.72 1.47
N PHE A 103 9.75 0.46 1.20
CA PHE A 103 10.85 -0.21 1.87
C PHE A 103 12.18 0.53 1.66
N PHE A 104 12.53 0.87 0.42
CA PHE A 104 13.74 1.64 0.14
C PHE A 104 13.68 3.05 0.73
N GLU A 105 12.51 3.71 0.69
CA GLU A 105 12.31 5.02 1.31
C GLU A 105 12.52 4.97 2.83
N ALA A 106 12.01 3.92 3.49
CA ALA A 106 12.19 3.69 4.91
C ALA A 106 13.66 3.48 5.29
N ILE A 107 14.41 2.66 4.55
CA ILE A 107 15.83 2.40 4.82
C ILE A 107 16.67 3.66 4.64
N GLN A 108 16.43 4.42 3.58
CA GLN A 108 17.25 5.58 3.23
C GLN A 108 17.02 6.78 4.15
N ARG A 109 15.79 6.97 4.65
CA ARG A 109 15.36 8.26 5.21
C ARG A 109 14.84 8.19 6.65
N LYS A 110 14.50 7.01 7.15
CA LYS A 110 13.99 6.83 8.52
C LYS A 110 15.08 6.23 9.41
N LYS A 111 15.10 6.61 10.69
CA LYS A 111 15.97 5.96 11.67
C LYS A 111 15.49 4.52 11.86
N ILE A 112 16.35 3.56 11.54
CA ILE A 112 16.04 2.12 11.60
C ILE A 112 15.59 1.72 13.01
N SER A 113 16.23 2.24 14.06
CA SER A 113 15.88 1.95 15.46
C SER A 113 14.44 2.29 15.83
N VAL A 114 13.80 3.21 15.11
CA VAL A 114 12.41 3.63 15.34
C VAL A 114 11.42 2.93 14.39
N THR A 115 11.92 2.37 13.28
CA THR A 115 11.09 1.89 12.15
C THR A 115 11.29 0.40 11.87
N TRP A 116 12.00 -0.32 12.73
CA TRP A 116 12.40 -1.71 12.51
C TRP A 116 11.20 -2.65 12.30
N GLU A 117 10.12 -2.48 13.07
CA GLU A 117 8.88 -3.27 12.93
C GLU A 117 8.28 -3.13 11.53
N ILE A 118 8.23 -1.90 11.02
CA ILE A 118 7.71 -1.61 9.68
C ILE A 118 8.65 -2.19 8.61
N ILE A 119 9.97 -2.08 8.78
CA ILE A 119 10.93 -2.65 7.82
C ILE A 119 10.77 -4.17 7.72
N ILE A 120 10.62 -4.87 8.85
CA ILE A 120 10.37 -6.32 8.87
C ILE A 120 9.04 -6.64 8.20
N HIS A 121 7.97 -5.92 8.55
CA HIS A 121 6.66 -6.10 7.93
C HIS A 121 6.72 -5.96 6.40
N HIS A 122 7.33 -4.88 5.90
CA HIS A 122 7.49 -4.67 4.46
C HIS A 122 8.37 -5.74 3.81
N THR A 123 9.40 -6.23 4.49
CA THR A 123 10.24 -7.33 3.98
C THR A 123 9.40 -8.60 3.76
N VAL A 124 8.60 -8.98 4.76
CA VAL A 124 7.73 -10.16 4.66
C VAL A 124 6.69 -9.97 3.56
N VAL A 125 6.04 -8.81 3.49
CA VAL A 125 5.03 -8.50 2.46
C VAL A 125 5.64 -8.55 1.05
N VAL A 126 6.81 -7.95 0.82
CA VAL A 126 7.48 -7.98 -0.49
C VAL A 126 7.83 -9.42 -0.89
N ILE A 127 8.28 -10.26 0.05
CA ILE A 127 8.58 -11.66 -0.25
C ILE A 127 7.29 -12.43 -0.58
N CYS A 128 6.27 -12.34 0.27
CA CYS A 128 5.01 -13.06 0.07
C CYS A 128 4.31 -12.65 -1.23
N PHE A 129 4.20 -11.34 -1.48
CA PHE A 129 3.55 -10.82 -2.68
C PHE A 129 4.40 -11.11 -3.92
N GLY A 130 5.74 -11.00 -3.80
CA GLY A 130 6.66 -11.37 -4.86
C GLY A 130 6.52 -12.84 -5.27
N ILE A 131 6.45 -13.77 -4.31
CA ILE A 131 6.17 -15.19 -4.58
C ILE A 131 4.85 -15.31 -5.34
N SER A 132 3.80 -14.64 -4.89
CA SER A 132 2.49 -14.70 -5.54
C SER A 132 2.54 -14.23 -7.00
N VAL A 133 3.14 -13.06 -7.23
CA VAL A 133 3.30 -12.47 -8.56
C VAL A 133 4.09 -13.40 -9.48
N PHE A 134 5.29 -13.84 -9.09
CA PHE A 134 6.13 -14.62 -10.00
C PHE A 134 5.65 -16.06 -10.23
N THR A 135 4.88 -16.62 -9.29
CA THR A 135 4.33 -17.98 -9.43
C THR A 135 2.92 -18.00 -10.01
N HIS A 136 2.24 -16.85 -10.11
CA HIS A 136 0.82 -16.73 -10.44
C HIS A 136 -0.10 -17.55 -9.51
N LYS A 137 0.40 -17.91 -8.32
CA LYS A 137 -0.35 -18.59 -7.26
C LYS A 137 -0.58 -17.64 -6.10
N TYR A 138 -1.53 -17.95 -5.23
CA TYR A 138 -1.83 -17.17 -4.03
C TYR A 138 -2.25 -15.71 -4.33
N VAL A 139 -2.68 -15.42 -5.57
CA VAL A 139 -3.12 -14.06 -5.93
C VAL A 139 -4.35 -13.68 -5.12
N GLY A 140 -5.27 -14.63 -4.90
CA GLY A 140 -6.39 -14.44 -3.97
C GLY A 140 -5.92 -14.08 -2.56
N TYR A 141 -4.85 -14.69 -2.05
CA TYR A 141 -4.30 -14.37 -0.73
C TYR A 141 -3.80 -12.93 -0.67
N VAL A 142 -3.12 -12.46 -1.73
CA VAL A 142 -2.68 -11.08 -1.84
C VAL A 142 -3.87 -10.12 -1.82
N ILE A 143 -4.95 -10.42 -2.57
CA ILE A 143 -6.15 -9.56 -2.58
C ILE A 143 -6.84 -9.53 -1.22
N VAL A 144 -6.97 -10.67 -0.55
CA VAL A 144 -7.51 -10.73 0.83
C VAL A 144 -6.62 -9.90 1.77
N ALA A 145 -5.30 -10.06 1.70
CA ALA A 145 -4.36 -9.29 2.52
C ALA A 145 -4.48 -7.78 2.25
N LEU A 146 -4.74 -7.37 1.01
CA LEU A 146 -4.93 -5.97 0.64
C LEU A 146 -6.24 -5.37 1.16
N LEU A 147 -7.22 -6.16 1.62
CA LEU A 147 -8.37 -5.60 2.35
C LEU A 147 -7.96 -4.86 3.62
N CYS A 148 -6.84 -5.23 4.24
CA CYS A 148 -6.34 -4.52 5.42
C CYS A 148 -5.92 -3.07 5.10
N GLU A 149 -5.68 -2.74 3.81
CA GLU A 149 -5.41 -1.37 3.38
C GLU A 149 -6.62 -0.45 3.53
N ILE A 150 -7.85 -0.98 3.62
CA ILE A 150 -9.05 -0.18 3.92
C ILE A 150 -8.87 0.50 5.28
N ASN A 151 -8.30 -0.22 6.25
CA ASN A 151 -7.95 0.38 7.53
C ASN A 151 -6.80 1.38 7.40
N SER A 152 -5.77 1.06 6.60
CA SER A 152 -4.64 1.97 6.34
C SER A 152 -5.07 3.32 5.77
N VAL A 153 -6.12 3.39 4.95
CA VAL A 153 -6.68 4.66 4.45
C VAL A 153 -7.03 5.59 5.61
N PHE A 154 -7.83 5.11 6.57
CA PHE A 154 -8.25 5.92 7.73
C PHE A 154 -7.09 6.20 8.69
N LEU A 155 -6.13 5.27 8.79
CA LEU A 155 -4.91 5.48 9.56
C LEU A 155 -4.07 6.62 8.98
N HIS A 156 -3.84 6.64 7.67
CA HIS A 156 -3.07 7.68 6.99
C HIS A 156 -3.78 9.02 7.01
N ILE A 157 -5.10 9.06 6.82
CA ILE A 157 -5.89 10.28 7.03
C ILE A 157 -5.70 10.80 8.46
N ARG A 158 -5.75 9.93 9.48
CA ARG A 158 -5.50 10.34 10.87
C ARG A 158 -4.11 10.94 11.05
N GLN A 159 -3.10 10.33 10.44
CA GLN A 159 -1.73 10.83 10.52
C GLN A 159 -1.58 12.18 9.82
N ILE A 160 -2.24 12.40 8.68
CA ILE A 160 -2.28 13.70 7.99
C ILE A 160 -2.98 14.74 8.85
N LEU A 161 -4.14 14.43 9.46
CA LEU A 161 -4.84 15.33 10.38
C LEU A 161 -3.96 15.74 11.57
N ASN A 162 -3.20 14.80 12.14
CA ASN A 162 -2.23 15.10 13.19
C ASN A 162 -1.12 16.03 12.69
N LEU A 163 -0.62 15.83 11.46
CA LEU A 163 0.38 16.70 10.85
C LEU A 163 -0.18 18.07 10.45
N CYS A 164 -1.49 18.20 10.25
CA CYS A 164 -2.17 19.48 10.11
C CYS A 164 -2.31 20.24 11.43
N GLY A 165 -2.07 19.59 12.58
CA GLY A 165 -2.36 20.16 13.90
C GLY A 165 -3.86 20.28 14.17
N THR A 166 -4.69 19.45 13.52
CA THR A 166 -6.14 19.47 13.69
C THR A 166 -6.51 19.08 15.13
N CYS A 167 -7.37 19.87 15.77
CA CYS A 167 -7.84 19.58 17.12
C CYS A 167 -8.63 18.27 17.16
N GLN A 168 -8.35 17.41 18.14
CA GLN A 168 -8.97 16.09 18.28
C GLN A 168 -10.48 16.16 18.60
N THR A 169 -10.98 17.31 19.04
CA THR A 169 -12.40 17.53 19.31
C THR A 169 -13.21 17.82 18.03
N THR A 170 -12.54 18.09 16.90
CA THR A 170 -13.19 18.37 15.61
C THR A 170 -13.97 17.15 15.12
N GLY A 171 -15.16 17.36 14.57
CA GLY A 171 -16.01 16.28 14.03
C GLY A 171 -15.28 15.37 13.03
N VAL A 172 -14.49 15.95 12.12
CA VAL A 172 -13.67 15.20 11.14
C VAL A 172 -12.69 14.24 11.81
N TYR A 173 -12.02 14.70 12.88
CA TYR A 173 -11.04 13.88 13.60
C TYR A 173 -11.72 12.69 14.29
N ARG A 174 -12.84 12.94 14.97
CA ARG A 174 -13.60 11.92 15.69
C ARG A 174 -14.22 10.91 14.72
N PHE A 175 -14.81 11.39 13.62
CA PHE A 175 -15.40 10.56 12.60
C PHE A 175 -14.36 9.63 11.94
N ASN A 176 -13.20 10.17 11.55
CA ASN A 176 -12.10 9.34 11.06
C ASN A 176 -11.61 8.35 12.13
N GLY A 177 -11.59 8.75 13.40
CA GLY A 177 -11.27 7.85 14.52
C GLY A 177 -12.21 6.65 14.61
N ILE A 178 -13.52 6.88 14.47
CA ILE A 178 -14.54 5.82 14.46
C ILE A 178 -14.32 4.91 13.25
N LEU A 179 -14.20 5.46 12.04
CA LEU A 179 -13.96 4.68 10.82
C LEU A 179 -12.68 3.85 10.91
N ASN A 180 -11.61 4.41 11.48
CA ASN A 180 -10.36 3.70 11.71
C ASN A 180 -10.53 2.52 12.68
N ILE A 181 -11.31 2.65 13.76
CA ILE A 181 -11.55 1.54 14.69
C ILE A 181 -12.44 0.47 14.03
N THR A 182 -13.54 0.89 13.39
CA THR A 182 -14.47 -0.04 12.74
C THR A 182 -13.77 -0.83 11.64
N SER A 183 -13.00 -0.16 10.76
CA SER A 183 -12.25 -0.84 9.70
C SER A 183 -11.13 -1.74 10.25
N TYR A 184 -10.53 -1.40 11.40
CA TYR A 184 -9.51 -2.23 12.04
C TYR A 184 -10.12 -3.58 12.45
N VAL A 185 -11.28 -3.56 13.09
CA VAL A 185 -11.96 -4.78 13.54
C VAL A 185 -12.44 -5.63 12.36
N LEU A 186 -12.89 -5.01 11.27
CA LEU A 186 -13.45 -5.73 10.12
C LEU A 186 -12.41 -6.30 9.17
N PHE A 187 -11.29 -5.60 8.96
CA PHE A 187 -10.36 -5.90 7.87
C PHE A 187 -8.92 -6.14 8.32
N ARG A 188 -8.61 -6.02 9.63
CA ARG A 188 -7.22 -6.06 10.12
C ARG A 188 -6.97 -6.92 11.36
N ILE A 189 -7.97 -7.18 12.20
CA ILE A 189 -7.91 -8.20 13.28
C ILE A 189 -8.18 -9.57 12.66
#